data_AF-A0A5C9CK24-F1
#
_entry.id   AF-A0A5C9CK24-F1
#
_cell.length_a   1.000
_cell.length_b   1.000
_cell.length_c   1.000
_cell.angle_alpha   90.00
_cell.angle_beta   90.00
_cell.angle_gamma   90.00
#
_symmetry.space_group_name_H-M   'P 1'
#
loop_
_entity.id
_entity.type
_entity.pdbx_description
1 polymer ?
#
loop_
_entity_poly.entity_id
_entity_poly.type
_entity_poly.pdbx_seq_one_letter_code
_entity_poly.pdbx_strand_id
1 'polypeptide(L)'
;MHYKTIVLELLQQQTEWHEQLRRQRQLLPTMERLAQELKLDHESLKGVLSQARPDSDPIQIASEALEIAIQELRDRFPSEVPPDE
;
A
#
# COMPACT_ATOMS: atom_id res chain seq x y z
N MET A 1 -4.26 2.24 12.98
CA MET A 1 -4.02 2.46 11.54
C MET A 1 -5.09 1.75 10.72
N HIS A 2 -5.64 2.41 9.72
CA HIS A 2 -6.76 1.91 8.89
C HIS A 2 -6.27 1.36 7.54
N TYR A 3 -5.48 0.28 7.54
CA TYR A 3 -4.88 -0.29 6.33
C TYR A 3 -5.92 -0.67 5.26
N LYS A 4 -7.06 -1.23 5.68
CA LYS A 4 -8.15 -1.59 4.75
C LYS A 4 -8.74 -0.36 4.04
N THR A 5 -8.84 0.78 4.74
CA THR A 5 -9.33 2.03 4.16
C THR A 5 -8.34 2.57 3.13
N ILE A 6 -7.06 2.60 3.46
CA ILE A 6 -5.99 3.03 2.55
C ILE A 6 -6.00 2.18 1.27
N VAL A 7 -6.04 0.86 1.42
CA VAL A 7 -6.08 -0.06 0.28
C VAL A 7 -7.34 0.13 -0.56
N LEU A 8 -8.50 0.35 0.07
CA LEU A 8 -9.73 0.64 -0.65
C LEU A 8 -9.61 1.92 -1.49
N GLU A 9 -9.05 2.99 -0.92
CA GLU A 9 -8.83 4.25 -1.64
C GLU A 9 -7.85 4.07 -2.81
N LEU A 10 -6.77 3.30 -2.63
CA LEU A 10 -5.82 2.98 -3.70
C LEU A 10 -6.48 2.17 -4.82
N LEU A 11 -7.32 1.19 -4.48
CA LEU A 11 -8.07 0.43 -5.47
C LEU A 11 -9.07 1.32 -6.21
N GLN A 12 -9.76 2.22 -5.52
CA GLN A 12 -10.71 3.14 -6.15
C GLN A 12 -10.04 4.14 -7.09
N GLN A 13 -8.78 4.50 -6.84
CA GLN A 13 -7.99 5.32 -7.78
C GLN A 13 -7.65 4.57 -9.08
N GLN A 14 -7.53 3.23 -9.02
CA GLN A 14 -7.24 2.37 -10.18
C GLN A 14 -8.54 1.73 -10.69
N THR A 15 -9.33 2.51 -11.43
CA THR A 15 -10.72 2.15 -11.79
C THR A 15 -10.79 0.85 -12.58
N GLU A 16 -9.87 0.61 -13.51
CA GLU A 16 -9.85 -0.61 -14.33
C GLU A 16 -9.59 -1.86 -13.48
N TRP A 17 -8.61 -1.78 -12.58
CA TRP A 17 -8.24 -2.88 -11.71
C TRP A 17 -9.34 -3.19 -10.69
N HIS A 18 -9.97 -2.16 -10.13
CA HIS A 18 -11.11 -2.30 -9.24
C HIS A 18 -12.30 -2.99 -9.93
N GLU A 19 -12.66 -2.57 -11.14
CA GLU A 19 -13.74 -3.17 -11.92
C GLU A 19 -13.41 -4.62 -12.33
N GLN A 20 -12.17 -4.90 -12.69
CA GLN A 20 -11.71 -6.27 -12.98
C GLN A 20 -11.88 -7.18 -11.76
N LEU A 21 -11.39 -6.76 -10.59
CA LEU A 21 -11.52 -7.51 -9.35
C LEU A 21 -12.99 -7.72 -8.96
N ARG A 22 -13.84 -6.71 -9.20
CA ARG A 22 -15.28 -6.79 -8.94
C ARG A 22 -15.95 -7.82 -9.85
N ARG A 23 -15.65 -7.82 -11.16
CA ARG A 23 -16.17 -8.81 -12.13
C ARG A 23 -15.75 -10.23 -11.75
N GLN A 24 -14.52 -10.40 -11.25
CA GLN A 24 -13.98 -11.69 -10.81
C GLN A 24 -14.47 -12.10 -9.40
N ARG A 25 -15.25 -11.25 -8.70
CA ARG A 25 -15.63 -11.42 -7.29
C ARG A 25 -14.43 -11.58 -6.34
N GLN A 26 -13.29 -11.03 -6.73
CA GLN A 26 -12.04 -11.07 -5.96
C GLN A 26 -11.75 -9.76 -5.22
N LEU A 27 -12.60 -8.74 -5.36
CA LEU A 27 -12.37 -7.43 -4.73
C LEU A 27 -12.12 -7.51 -3.22
N LEU A 28 -13.02 -8.16 -2.46
CA LEU A 28 -12.88 -8.32 -1.01
C LEU A 28 -11.63 -9.13 -0.62
N PRO A 29 -11.41 -10.37 -1.11
CA PRO A 29 -10.24 -11.15 -0.71
C PRO A 29 -8.92 -10.49 -1.14
N THR A 30 -8.89 -9.81 -2.28
CA THR A 30 -7.71 -9.05 -2.73
C THR A 30 -7.47 -7.83 -1.83
N MET A 31 -8.51 -7.08 -1.47
CA MET A 31 -8.40 -5.96 -0.53
C MET A 31 -7.88 -6.41 0.83
N GLU A 32 -8.37 -7.54 1.36
CA GLU A 32 -7.89 -8.08 2.64
C GLU A 32 -6.43 -8.51 2.58
N ARG A 33 -6.04 -9.18 1.49
CA ARG A 33 -4.64 -9.57 1.25
C ARG A 33 -3.73 -8.35 1.17
N LEU A 34 -4.08 -7.35 0.34
CA LEU A 34 -3.29 -6.13 0.19
C LEU A 34 -3.19 -5.35 1.50
N ALA A 35 -4.25 -5.33 2.32
CA ALA A 35 -4.21 -4.67 3.63
C ALA A 35 -3.28 -5.40 4.62
N GLN A 36 -3.19 -6.73 4.53
CA GLN A 36 -2.25 -7.51 5.32
C GLN A 36 -0.81 -7.30 4.86
N GLU A 37 -0.57 -7.28 3.55
CA GLU A 37 0.74 -6.98 2.97
C GLU A 37 1.20 -5.57 3.38
N LEU A 38 0.36 -4.55 3.19
CA LEU A 38 0.64 -3.17 3.61
C LEU A 38 1.00 -3.06 5.10
N LYS A 39 0.31 -3.82 5.95
CA LYS A 39 0.61 -3.85 7.39
C LYS A 39 2.00 -4.44 7.66
N LEU A 40 2.34 -5.56 7.00
CA LEU A 40 3.62 -6.23 7.18
C LEU A 40 4.78 -5.35 6.70
N ASP A 41 4.62 -4.74 5.54
CA ASP A 41 5.62 -3.85 4.96
C ASP A 41 5.83 -2.61 5.84
N HIS A 42 4.74 -1.99 6.31
CA HIS A 42 4.82 -0.87 7.25
C HIS A 42 5.52 -1.24 8.57
N GLU A 43 5.21 -2.40 9.17
CA GLU A 43 5.85 -2.84 10.42
C GLU A 43 7.35 -3.14 10.21
N SER A 44 7.71 -3.77 9.08
CA SER A 44 9.08 -4.04 8.68
C SER A 44 9.88 -2.76 8.48
N LEU A 45 9.36 -1.83 7.66
CA LEU A 45 9.98 -0.54 7.37
C LEU A 45 10.14 0.31 8.61
N LYS A 46 9.16 0.31 9.51
CA LYS A 46 9.26 0.98 10.81
C LYS A 46 10.44 0.43 11.61
N GLY A 47 10.62 -0.90 11.65
CA GLY A 47 11.75 -1.54 12.31
C GLY A 47 13.10 -1.18 11.69
N VAL A 48 13.18 -1.13 10.36
CA VAL A 48 14.39 -0.72 9.63
C VAL A 48 14.73 0.76 9.90
N LEU A 49 13.75 1.65 9.80
CA LEU A 49 13.93 3.08 10.01
C LEU A 49 14.27 3.42 11.46
N SER A 50 13.64 2.77 12.45
CA SER A 50 14.01 2.94 13.87
C SER A 50 15.45 2.50 14.17
N GLN A 51 15.95 1.47 13.49
CA GLN A 51 17.35 1.06 13.63
C GLN A 51 18.32 2.00 12.93
N ALA A 52 17.93 2.50 11.74
CA ALA A 52 18.75 3.44 10.97
C ALA A 52 18.80 4.84 11.60
N ARG A 53 17.73 5.26 12.29
CA ARG A 53 17.56 6.58 12.88
C ARG A 53 16.98 6.48 14.30
N PRO A 54 17.76 6.00 15.29
CA PRO A 54 17.26 5.74 16.65
C PRO A 54 16.85 6.99 17.41
N ASP A 55 17.40 8.17 17.05
CA ASP A 55 17.08 9.46 17.69
C ASP A 55 15.86 10.15 17.06
N SER A 56 15.31 9.61 15.98
CA SER A 56 14.13 10.18 15.32
C SER A 56 12.85 9.91 16.08
N ASP A 57 11.88 10.81 15.92
CA ASP A 57 10.59 10.67 16.55
C ASP A 57 9.83 9.44 16.00
N PRO A 58 9.27 8.58 16.87
CA PRO A 58 8.60 7.35 16.44
C PRO A 58 7.34 7.59 15.60
N ILE A 59 6.68 8.75 15.73
CA ILE A 59 5.52 9.14 14.89
C ILE A 59 6.01 9.49 13.49
N GLN A 60 7.14 10.20 13.37
CA GLN A 60 7.76 10.48 12.07
C GLN A 60 8.20 9.19 11.36
N ILE A 61 8.86 8.28 12.09
CA ILE A 61 9.27 6.98 11.54
C ILE A 61 8.06 6.16 11.07
N ALA A 62 6.99 6.11 11.86
CA ALA A 62 5.77 5.40 11.46
C ALA A 62 5.10 6.03 10.22
N SER A 63 5.13 7.36 10.11
CA SER A 63 4.57 8.07 8.97
C SER A 63 5.39 7.81 7.70
N GLU A 64 6.72 7.93 7.78
CA GLU A 64 7.64 7.65 6.68
C GLU A 64 7.57 6.19 6.23
N ALA A 65 7.55 5.25 7.18
CA ALA A 65 7.40 3.83 6.87
C ALA A 65 6.09 3.52 6.13
N LEU A 66 4.99 4.17 6.54
CA LEU A 66 3.70 3.99 5.89
C LEU A 66 3.69 4.57 4.47
N GLU A 67 4.29 5.74 4.26
CA GLU A 67 4.38 6.37 2.94
C GLU A 67 5.18 5.51 1.95
N ILE A 68 6.32 4.97 2.39
CA ILE A 68 7.13 4.04 1.60
C ILE A 68 6.33 2.78 1.27
N ALA A 69 5.67 2.16 2.26
CA ALA A 69 4.87 0.95 2.05
C ALA A 69 3.71 1.17 1.07
N ILE A 70 3.05 2.34 1.14
CA ILE A 70 1.99 2.72 0.19
C ILE A 70 2.56 2.86 -1.22
N GLN A 71 3.73 3.48 -1.37
CA GLN A 71 4.36 3.65 -2.67
C GLN A 71 4.77 2.31 -3.29
N GLU A 72 5.39 1.41 -2.51
CA GLU A 72 5.75 0.07 -2.98
C GLU A 72 4.50 -0.74 -3.36
N LEU A 73 3.40 -0.61 -2.61
CA LEU A 73 2.13 -1.25 -2.97
C LEU A 73 1.56 -0.66 -4.28
N ARG A 74 1.69 0.64 -4.49
CA ARG A 74 1.24 1.32 -5.71
C ARG A 74 2.01 0.89 -6.94
N ASP A 75 3.32 0.76 -6.82
CA ASP A 75 4.21 0.33 -7.91
C ASP A 75 3.93 -1.12 -8.36
N ARG A 76 3.27 -1.93 -7.51
CA ARG A 76 2.82 -3.29 -7.83
C ARG A 76 1.50 -3.32 -8.60
N PHE A 77 0.70 -2.27 -8.55
CA PHE A 77 -0.48 -2.19 -9.40
C PHE A 77 0.00 -1.94 -10.84
N PRO A 78 -0.60 -2.62 -11.83
CA PRO A 78 -0.26 -2.35 -13.22
C PRO A 78 -0.55 -0.87 -13.51
N SER A 79 0.50 -0.11 -13.82
CA SER A 79 0.36 1.28 -14.27
C SER A 79 -0.48 1.31 -15.54
N GLU A 80 -1.58 2.08 -15.53
CA GLU A 80 -2.37 2.47 -16.70
C GLU A 80 -1.60 3.37 -17.69
N VAL A 81 -0.26 3.40 -17.66
CA VAL A 81 0.53 4.23 -18.57
C VAL A 81 0.69 3.44 -19.87
N PRO A 82 -0.04 3.75 -20.97
CA PRO A 82 0.41 3.29 -22.26
C PRO A 82 1.80 3.90 -22.47
N PRO A 83 2.79 3.15 -22.99
CA PRO A 83 4.02 3.78 -23.44
C PRO A 83 3.64 4.85 -24.46
N ASP A 84 3.82 6.12 -24.10
CA ASP A 84 3.81 7.24 -25.03
C ASP A 84 4.88 6.91 -26.10
N GLU A 85 4.44 6.70 -27.34
CA GLU A 85 5.31 6.55 -28.53
C GLU A 85 6.01 7.87 -28.88
#